data_AF-A0A2V0PF94-F1
#
_entry.id   AF-A0A2V0PF94-F1
#
_cell.length_a   1.000
_cell.length_b   1.000
_cell.length_c   1.000
_cell.angle_alpha   90.00
_cell.angle_beta   90.00
_cell.angle_gamma   90.00
#
_symmetry.space_group_name_H-M   'P 1'
#
loop_
_entity.id
_entity.type
_entity.pdbx_description
1 polymer ?
#
loop_
_entity_poly.entity_id
_entity_poly.type
_entity_poly.pdbx_seq_one_letter_code
_entity_poly.pdbx_strand_id
1 'polypeptide(L)'
;MAAGLLRLALVLGAGLALSAAADSGGGGLTCPFEYERHSLESILSGAQRPWLWDGAYHNFDSTDTGGRFCVNCHRGSLFPTWCGRRPTKQPYWDLQLCQETITRMAIDEAGKHDDIRGALTMTPCDLHSQLAGRTLWIIGDSMSKDLIKAYKCFMIEFWDLQQYHITNNFTAMHHLHSLPGYGEPNCIHMVGGGRMCQIHAIQGDLFVNTTRAVSGVLPLIMDSGLVAADDVIVLNFGLWHGEVVRPAYVQHLHELGRFYASRRDKFPHVFFMETPKQHFAGARDGDFQTEWLSDPVKKKGPYTCGPVAGVRYNGDGSLSASGDDPVASAVAGGTWRNVDARAILRDGYGMRLVPVYNTTVAFWNMHRSNFAGTECSHYCHPSVPQLWLWVLHRTLADAGVVALPAKDGPPHRSRQGCALFFERDETQLGLPKPVEKVYAEADARREATLREQHGFLWRLFHMLGRGRRRRLQIRLP
;
A
#
# COMPACT_ATOMS: atom_id res chain seq x y z
N MET A 1 3.82 -6.45 64.12
CA MET A 1 3.51 -7.73 63.45
C MET A 1 2.66 -7.41 62.21
N ALA A 2 3.15 -7.86 61.04
CA ALA A 2 2.52 -8.00 59.71
C ALA A 2 1.58 -6.87 59.22
N ALA A 3 2.00 -5.96 58.32
CA ALA A 3 2.26 -6.12 56.88
C ALA A 3 1.01 -6.51 56.06
N GLY A 4 0.49 -5.55 55.26
CA GLY A 4 -0.64 -5.72 54.36
C GLY A 4 -0.58 -4.71 53.21
N LEU A 5 0.20 -5.08 52.19
CA LEU A 5 0.60 -4.41 50.96
C LEU A 5 -0.37 -3.44 50.25
N LEU A 6 0.21 -2.28 49.94
CA LEU A 6 -0.08 -1.34 48.84
C LEU A 6 -0.07 -2.03 47.46
N ARG A 7 -1.04 -1.71 46.60
CA ARG A 7 -0.88 -1.75 45.13
C ARG A 7 -1.41 -0.45 44.53
N LEU A 8 -0.51 0.51 44.39
CA LEU A 8 -0.69 1.70 43.56
C LEU A 8 -0.11 1.36 42.18
N ALA A 9 -0.97 1.20 41.17
CA ALA A 9 -0.53 1.00 39.80
C ALA A 9 -0.18 2.37 39.18
N LEU A 10 1.12 2.60 39.03
CA LEU A 10 1.71 3.71 38.30
C LEU A 10 1.47 3.46 36.79
N VAL A 11 0.64 4.28 36.15
CA VAL A 11 0.60 4.41 34.68
C VAL A 11 1.54 5.54 34.32
N LEU A 12 2.82 5.21 34.12
CA LEU A 12 3.78 6.13 33.51
C LEU A 12 3.85 5.84 32.00
N GLY A 13 3.70 6.91 31.22
CA GLY A 13 3.60 6.90 29.77
C GLY A 13 4.84 6.31 29.09
N ALA A 14 4.59 5.32 28.26
CA ALA A 14 5.55 4.84 27.27
C ALA A 14 5.55 5.82 26.08
N GLY A 15 6.35 6.87 26.17
CA GLY A 15 6.81 7.63 25.01
C GLY A 15 7.86 6.80 24.28
N LEU A 16 7.44 5.95 23.34
CA LEU A 16 8.32 5.23 22.44
C LEU A 16 8.94 6.20 21.43
N ALA A 17 10.13 6.72 21.75
CA ALA A 17 11.02 7.31 20.78
C ALA A 17 11.62 6.20 19.90
N LEU A 18 10.94 5.83 18.82
CA LEU A 18 11.48 5.04 17.72
C LEU A 18 12.41 5.93 16.88
N SER A 19 13.65 6.11 17.33
CA SER A 19 14.73 6.59 16.46
C SER A 19 16.08 6.11 16.96
N ALA A 20 16.48 4.93 16.50
CA ALA A 20 17.87 4.55 16.35
C ALA A 20 17.91 3.52 15.23
N ALA A 21 18.53 3.86 14.10
CA ALA A 21 18.87 2.92 13.05
C ALA A 21 19.75 1.83 13.66
N ALA A 22 19.17 0.66 13.92
CA ALA A 22 19.90 -0.49 14.40
C ALA A 22 20.76 -1.02 13.25
N ASP A 23 22.06 -0.71 13.32
CA ASP A 23 23.10 -1.30 12.48
C ASP A 23 23.25 -2.77 12.87
N SER A 24 22.39 -3.61 12.28
CA SER A 24 22.33 -5.04 12.55
C SER A 24 23.21 -5.77 11.55
N GLY A 25 24.44 -6.10 11.97
CA GLY A 25 25.41 -6.89 11.19
C GLY A 25 25.03 -8.35 10.90
N GLY A 26 23.74 -8.68 10.84
CA GLY A 26 23.24 -9.92 10.25
C GLY A 26 23.07 -9.70 8.75
N GLY A 27 23.40 -10.70 7.92
CA GLY A 27 23.26 -10.66 6.46
C GLY A 27 21.81 -10.57 5.97
N GLY A 28 21.05 -9.58 6.44
CA GLY A 28 19.74 -9.24 5.94
C GLY A 28 19.84 -8.84 4.48
N LEU A 29 18.81 -9.19 3.72
CA LEU A 29 18.67 -8.78 2.33
C LEU A 29 18.79 -7.26 2.24
N THR A 30 19.96 -6.80 1.79
CA THR A 30 20.19 -5.40 1.48
C THR A 30 19.24 -5.00 0.37
N CYS A 31 18.64 -3.81 0.48
CA CYS A 31 17.79 -3.30 -0.58
C CYS A 31 18.56 -3.31 -1.91
N PRO A 32 18.00 -3.87 -2.99
CA PRO A 32 18.67 -3.98 -4.29
C PRO A 32 18.82 -2.65 -5.02
N PHE A 33 18.24 -1.58 -4.47
CA PHE A 33 18.29 -0.24 -5.00
C PHE A 33 18.73 0.74 -3.91
N GLU A 34 19.51 1.76 -4.30
CA GLU A 34 19.96 2.83 -3.40
C GLU A 34 19.00 4.02 -3.51
N TYR A 35 18.17 4.27 -2.49
CA TYR A 35 17.32 5.46 -2.44
C TYR A 35 17.95 6.51 -1.54
N GLU A 36 18.13 7.71 -2.08
CA GLU A 36 18.47 8.87 -1.25
C GLU A 36 17.28 9.19 -0.34
N ARG A 37 17.51 9.19 0.98
CA ARG A 37 16.49 9.65 1.92
C ARG A 37 16.53 11.17 1.99
N HIS A 38 15.52 11.80 1.41
CA HIS A 38 15.36 13.24 1.50
C HIS A 38 15.12 13.68 2.95
N SER A 39 15.68 14.83 3.34
CA SER A 39 15.41 15.39 4.66
C SER A 39 13.98 15.90 4.73
N LEU A 40 13.38 15.84 5.91
CA LEU A 40 12.03 16.38 6.13
C LEU A 40 11.97 17.88 5.75
N GLU A 41 13.00 18.65 6.08
CA GLU A 41 13.10 20.07 5.72
C GLU A 41 13.06 20.29 4.20
N SER A 42 13.81 19.50 3.43
CA SER A 42 13.80 19.58 1.96
C SER A 42 12.43 19.23 1.37
N ILE A 43 11.71 18.28 1.97
CA ILE A 43 10.36 17.90 1.57
C ILE A 43 9.35 19.01 1.89
N LEU A 44 9.38 19.51 3.12
CA LEU A 44 8.40 20.49 3.59
C LEU A 44 8.58 21.85 2.90
N SER A 45 9.82 22.24 2.56
CA SER A 45 10.09 23.42 1.73
C SER A 45 9.72 23.24 0.25
N GLY A 46 9.44 22.01 -0.19
CA GLY A 46 9.14 21.70 -1.59
C GLY A 46 10.36 21.53 -2.48
N ALA A 47 11.57 21.57 -1.92
CA ALA A 47 12.81 21.33 -2.64
C ALA A 47 12.96 19.88 -3.13
N GLN A 48 12.36 18.92 -2.41
CA GLN A 48 12.32 17.51 -2.78
C GLN A 48 10.90 16.97 -2.68
N ARG A 49 10.56 16.02 -3.56
CA ARG A 49 9.28 15.31 -3.47
C ARG A 49 9.48 13.97 -2.74
N PRO A 50 8.63 13.62 -1.76
CA PRO A 50 8.65 12.30 -1.13
C PRO A 50 8.56 11.17 -2.16
N TRP A 51 9.35 10.11 -2.00
CA TRP A 51 9.25 8.91 -2.85
C TRP A 51 7.84 8.32 -2.87
N LEU A 52 7.16 8.38 -1.73
CA LEU A 52 5.81 7.87 -1.56
C LEU A 52 4.77 8.63 -2.41
N TRP A 53 4.99 9.91 -2.73
CA TRP A 53 4.14 10.73 -3.60
C TRP A 53 4.83 11.04 -4.93
N ASP A 54 5.22 10.01 -5.68
CA ASP A 54 5.83 10.12 -7.02
C ASP A 54 7.20 10.82 -7.07
N GLY A 55 7.96 10.83 -5.97
CA GLY A 55 9.32 11.40 -5.95
C GLY A 55 10.23 10.78 -7.01
N ALA A 56 10.07 9.49 -7.29
CA ALA A 56 10.85 8.81 -8.35
C ALA A 56 10.62 9.39 -9.76
N TYR A 57 9.43 9.91 -10.03
CA TYR A 57 9.12 10.53 -11.31
C TYR A 57 9.52 12.02 -11.32
N HIS A 58 9.16 12.76 -10.27
CA HIS A 58 9.34 14.21 -10.23
C HIS A 58 10.79 14.65 -10.05
N ASN A 59 11.55 13.97 -9.21
CA ASN A 59 12.94 14.32 -8.98
C ASN A 59 13.79 14.05 -10.24
N PHE A 60 13.30 13.18 -11.14
CA PHE A 60 13.93 12.90 -12.43
C PHE A 60 13.72 14.01 -13.47
N ASP A 61 12.49 14.51 -13.63
CA ASP A 61 12.17 15.52 -14.65
C ASP A 61 12.81 16.90 -14.35
N SER A 62 13.29 17.12 -13.11
CA SER A 62 14.08 18.31 -12.80
C SER A 62 15.51 18.14 -13.32
N THR A 63 15.86 18.88 -14.37
CA THR A 63 17.23 18.93 -14.94
C THR A 63 18.29 19.38 -13.94
N ASP A 64 17.87 19.98 -12.83
CA ASP A 64 18.75 20.72 -11.91
C ASP A 64 19.22 19.91 -10.70
N THR A 65 18.61 18.77 -10.38
CA THR A 65 18.91 18.04 -9.12
C THR A 65 19.76 16.79 -9.29
N GLY A 66 20.15 16.42 -10.52
CA GLY A 66 20.87 15.16 -10.74
C GLY A 66 20.07 13.92 -10.33
N GLY A 67 18.74 14.02 -10.35
CA GLY A 67 17.82 12.98 -9.88
C GLY A 67 18.10 11.61 -10.50
N ARG A 68 18.02 10.57 -9.66
CA ARG A 68 18.24 9.18 -10.07
C ARG A 68 17.23 8.80 -11.16
N PHE A 69 17.72 8.19 -12.23
CA PHE A 69 16.90 7.63 -13.31
C PHE A 69 16.02 6.50 -12.75
N CYS A 70 14.69 6.70 -12.72
CA CYS A 70 13.76 5.61 -12.44
C CYS A 70 13.75 4.63 -13.61
N VAL A 71 14.29 3.42 -13.38
CA VAL A 71 14.57 2.44 -14.45
C VAL A 71 13.30 2.03 -15.20
N ASN A 72 12.18 1.95 -14.49
CA ASN A 72 10.89 1.52 -15.02
C ASN A 72 9.97 2.68 -15.44
N CYS A 73 10.28 3.94 -15.12
CA CYS A 73 9.40 5.08 -15.41
C CYS A 73 9.44 5.54 -16.90
N HIS A 74 10.49 5.21 -17.64
CA HIS A 74 10.69 5.64 -19.04
C HIS A 74 10.36 4.60 -20.11
N ARG A 75 10.12 3.34 -19.72
CA ARG A 75 9.59 2.38 -20.70
C ARG A 75 8.26 2.96 -21.15
N GLY A 76 7.98 3.04 -22.45
CA GLY A 76 6.73 3.53 -23.09
C GLY A 76 5.48 2.72 -22.71
N SER A 77 5.46 2.34 -21.45
CA SER A 77 4.66 1.46 -20.64
C SER A 77 3.63 2.30 -19.91
N LEU A 78 2.63 1.62 -19.38
CA LEU A 78 1.49 2.17 -18.64
C LEU A 78 1.85 3.11 -17.49
N PHE A 79 3.12 3.29 -17.12
CA PHE A 79 3.50 4.11 -15.98
C PHE A 79 2.95 5.55 -16.04
N PRO A 80 3.17 6.37 -17.09
CA PRO A 80 2.60 7.72 -17.13
C PRO A 80 1.07 7.73 -17.14
N THR A 81 0.46 6.61 -17.57
CA THR A 81 -0.98 6.40 -17.66
C THR A 81 -1.61 5.99 -16.33
N TRP A 82 -0.86 5.22 -15.52
CA TRP A 82 -1.39 4.51 -14.37
C TRP A 82 -0.93 5.12 -13.05
N CYS A 83 0.35 5.50 -12.98
CA CYS A 83 0.99 6.14 -11.82
C CYS A 83 1.36 7.59 -12.09
N GLY A 84 1.62 7.95 -13.34
CA GLY A 84 1.99 9.30 -13.71
C GLY A 84 0.78 10.20 -13.96
N ARG A 85 1.08 11.49 -14.07
CA ARG A 85 0.10 12.57 -14.21
C ARG A 85 -0.18 12.94 -15.67
N ARG A 86 0.15 12.06 -16.62
CA ARG A 86 -0.07 12.39 -18.04
C ARG A 86 -1.52 12.09 -18.37
N PRO A 87 -2.28 13.08 -18.88
CA PRO A 87 -3.58 12.79 -19.45
C PRO A 87 -3.46 11.68 -20.46
N THR A 88 -4.27 10.66 -20.28
CA THR A 88 -4.34 9.48 -21.11
C THR A 88 -5.51 9.67 -22.06
N LYS A 89 -5.49 8.98 -23.20
CA LYS A 89 -6.71 8.91 -24.04
C LYS A 89 -7.81 8.04 -23.40
N GLN A 90 -7.57 7.51 -22.20
CA GLN A 90 -8.50 6.67 -21.45
C GLN A 90 -9.09 7.48 -20.28
N PRO A 91 -10.26 8.13 -20.46
CA PRO A 91 -10.77 9.12 -19.52
C PRO A 91 -10.98 8.58 -18.10
N TYR A 92 -11.13 7.27 -17.90
CA TYR A 92 -11.27 6.69 -16.57
C TYR A 92 -10.04 6.87 -15.68
N TRP A 93 -8.83 6.78 -16.23
CA TRP A 93 -7.60 6.88 -15.45
C TRP A 93 -7.28 8.33 -15.07
N ASP A 94 -7.52 9.25 -16.00
CA ASP A 94 -7.29 10.68 -15.81
C ASP A 94 -8.15 11.26 -14.68
N LEU A 95 -9.38 10.79 -14.56
CA LEU A 95 -10.32 11.22 -13.52
C LEU A 95 -9.84 10.85 -12.11
N GLN A 96 -8.93 9.88 -11.99
CA GLN A 96 -8.38 9.44 -10.71
C GLN A 96 -7.13 10.20 -10.29
N LEU A 97 -6.54 11.04 -11.14
CA LEU A 97 -5.27 11.71 -10.83
C LEU A 97 -5.50 12.94 -9.95
N CYS A 98 -4.65 13.10 -8.94
CA CYS A 98 -4.65 14.33 -8.15
C CYS A 98 -4.00 15.48 -8.94
N GLN A 99 -4.57 16.67 -8.76
CA GLN A 99 -3.86 17.89 -9.10
C GLN A 99 -2.61 18.07 -8.22
N GLU A 100 -1.59 18.74 -8.73
CA GLU A 100 -0.34 19.01 -7.99
C GLU A 100 -0.59 19.72 -6.66
N THR A 101 -1.50 20.69 -6.67
CA THR A 101 -1.93 21.42 -5.49
C THR A 101 -2.49 20.47 -4.42
N ILE A 102 -3.35 19.52 -4.80
CA ILE A 102 -3.94 18.53 -3.89
C ILE A 102 -2.85 17.62 -3.31
N THR A 103 -1.92 17.14 -4.14
CA THR A 103 -0.81 16.33 -3.64
C THR A 103 0.09 17.12 -2.69
N ARG A 104 0.36 18.39 -2.97
CA ARG A 104 1.13 19.25 -2.06
C ARG A 104 0.40 19.42 -0.73
N MET A 105 -0.92 19.64 -0.76
CA MET A 105 -1.73 19.68 0.46
C MET A 105 -1.66 18.37 1.25
N ALA A 106 -1.61 17.20 0.58
CA ALA A 106 -1.41 15.91 1.24
C ALA A 106 -0.07 15.83 1.99
N ILE A 107 1.00 16.30 1.36
CA ILE A 107 2.35 16.34 1.93
C ILE A 107 2.40 17.31 3.11
N ASP A 108 1.83 18.51 2.96
CA ASP A 108 1.77 19.54 4.01
C ASP A 108 0.98 19.04 5.22
N GLU A 109 -0.16 18.41 4.98
CA GLU A 109 -0.99 17.87 6.05
C GLU A 109 -0.25 16.73 6.78
N ALA A 110 0.33 15.77 6.05
CA ALA A 110 1.14 14.71 6.66
C ALA A 110 2.30 15.26 7.50
N GLY A 111 2.90 16.40 7.11
CA GLY A 111 3.94 17.08 7.88
C GLY A 111 3.47 17.56 9.27
N LYS A 112 2.19 17.82 9.46
CA LYS A 112 1.61 18.33 10.71
C LYS A 112 1.34 17.24 11.76
N HIS A 113 1.31 15.97 11.36
CA HIS A 113 0.87 14.87 12.23
C HIS A 113 1.98 13.84 12.47
N ASP A 114 2.34 13.62 13.74
CA ASP A 114 3.47 12.81 14.16
C ASP A 114 3.33 11.33 13.77
N ASP A 115 2.11 10.79 13.77
CA ASP A 115 1.82 9.39 13.44
C ASP A 115 2.07 9.05 11.95
N ILE A 116 1.92 10.03 11.07
CA ILE A 116 2.09 9.89 9.61
C ILE A 116 3.24 10.71 9.02
N ARG A 117 3.91 11.59 9.78
CA ARG A 117 5.04 12.40 9.29
C ARG A 117 6.17 11.55 8.71
N GLY A 118 6.40 10.36 9.28
CA GLY A 118 7.42 9.43 8.76
C GLY A 118 7.16 8.94 7.33
N ALA A 119 5.91 9.02 6.85
CA ALA A 119 5.54 8.71 5.47
C ALA A 119 6.30 9.58 4.46
N LEU A 120 6.67 10.81 4.85
CA LEU A 120 7.38 11.76 3.99
C LEU A 120 8.79 11.29 3.63
N THR A 121 9.45 10.56 4.54
CA THR A 121 10.81 10.06 4.36
C THR A 121 10.86 8.56 4.01
N MET A 122 9.69 7.94 3.84
CA MET A 122 9.58 6.54 3.48
C MET A 122 10.09 6.31 2.06
N THR A 123 10.88 5.25 1.89
CA THR A 123 11.41 4.78 0.62
C THR A 123 10.85 3.39 0.30
N PRO A 124 10.82 2.98 -0.98
CA PRO A 124 10.40 1.63 -1.35
C PRO A 124 11.21 0.50 -0.65
N CYS A 125 12.46 0.77 -0.27
CA CYS A 125 13.27 -0.18 0.50
C CYS A 125 12.67 -0.54 1.87
N ASP A 126 11.98 0.40 2.52
CA ASP A 126 11.39 0.18 3.85
C ASP A 126 10.30 -0.91 3.82
N LEU A 127 9.52 -0.94 2.73
CA LEU A 127 8.50 -1.95 2.52
C LEU A 127 9.09 -3.24 1.94
N HIS A 128 10.08 -3.14 1.04
CA HIS A 128 10.80 -4.30 0.53
C HIS A 128 11.44 -5.13 1.64
N SER A 129 12.07 -4.50 2.65
CA SER A 129 12.71 -5.22 3.76
C SER A 129 11.74 -6.03 4.62
N GLN A 130 10.43 -5.82 4.48
CA GLN A 130 9.39 -6.61 5.15
C GLN A 130 8.80 -7.68 4.22
N LEU A 131 8.67 -7.36 2.92
CA LEU A 131 7.92 -8.19 1.96
C LEU A 131 8.79 -9.04 1.04
N ALA A 132 10.12 -8.89 1.04
CA ALA A 132 11.00 -9.71 0.22
C ALA A 132 10.78 -11.21 0.51
N GLY A 133 10.64 -11.99 -0.56
CA GLY A 133 10.32 -13.42 -0.52
C GLY A 133 8.85 -13.78 -0.23
N ARG A 134 8.03 -12.84 0.25
CA ARG A 134 6.62 -13.05 0.66
C ARG A 134 5.63 -12.65 -0.44
N THR A 135 4.41 -13.14 -0.36
CA THR A 135 3.28 -12.57 -1.12
C THR A 135 2.48 -11.64 -0.22
N LEU A 136 2.26 -10.40 -0.68
CA LEU A 136 1.27 -9.49 -0.12
C LEU A 136 -0.06 -9.70 -0.85
N TRP A 137 -1.04 -10.30 -0.17
CA TRP A 137 -2.40 -10.45 -0.66
C TRP A 137 -3.24 -9.26 -0.21
N ILE A 138 -3.78 -8.49 -1.15
CA ILE A 138 -4.73 -7.41 -0.87
C ILE A 138 -6.10 -7.84 -1.39
N ILE A 139 -7.04 -8.11 -0.49
CA ILE A 139 -8.34 -8.68 -0.81
C ILE A 139 -9.41 -7.73 -0.30
N GLY A 140 -10.27 -7.23 -1.17
CA GLY A 140 -11.36 -6.38 -0.71
C GLY A 140 -12.09 -5.57 -1.75
N ASP A 141 -12.74 -4.52 -1.26
CA ASP A 141 -13.57 -3.65 -2.06
C ASP A 141 -12.76 -2.64 -2.90
N SER A 142 -13.39 -1.55 -3.33
CA SER A 142 -12.74 -0.54 -4.15
C SER A 142 -11.70 0.30 -3.39
N MET A 143 -11.72 0.34 -2.06
CA MET A 143 -10.67 0.96 -1.25
C MET A 143 -9.38 0.13 -1.27
N SER A 144 -9.51 -1.20 -1.28
CA SER A 144 -8.36 -2.09 -1.53
C SER A 144 -7.70 -1.80 -2.87
N LYS A 145 -8.47 -1.46 -3.91
CA LYS A 145 -7.88 -1.10 -5.22
C LYS A 145 -7.08 0.19 -5.17
N ASP A 146 -7.52 1.17 -4.41
CA ASP A 146 -6.77 2.41 -4.19
C ASP A 146 -5.44 2.10 -3.48
N LEU A 147 -5.44 1.20 -2.48
CA LEU A 147 -4.21 0.69 -1.84
C LEU A 147 -3.30 -0.05 -2.82
N ILE A 148 -3.87 -0.92 -3.67
CA ILE A 148 -3.12 -1.68 -4.68
C ILE A 148 -2.46 -0.73 -5.69
N LYS A 149 -3.18 0.29 -6.15
CA LYS A 149 -2.63 1.32 -7.04
C LYS A 149 -1.47 2.05 -6.36
N ALA A 150 -1.66 2.49 -5.11
CA ALA A 150 -0.58 3.10 -4.32
C ALA A 150 0.64 2.19 -4.24
N TYR A 151 0.45 0.91 -3.88
CA TYR A 151 1.52 -0.07 -3.71
C TYR A 151 2.32 -0.26 -5.01
N LYS A 152 1.62 -0.52 -6.13
CA LYS A 152 2.25 -0.74 -7.44
C LYS A 152 3.06 0.47 -7.89
N CYS A 153 2.56 1.69 -7.69
CA CYS A 153 3.26 2.91 -8.06
C CYS A 153 4.46 3.18 -7.16
N PHE A 154 4.34 2.96 -5.84
CA PHE A 154 5.45 3.11 -4.91
C PHE A 154 6.56 2.07 -5.14
N MET A 155 6.19 0.83 -5.44
CA MET A 155 7.12 -0.29 -5.64
C MET A 155 7.53 -0.48 -7.12
N ILE A 156 7.37 0.54 -7.97
CA ILE A 156 7.50 0.40 -9.43
C ILE A 156 8.88 -0.09 -9.88
N GLU A 157 9.97 0.30 -9.20
CA GLU A 157 11.32 -0.17 -9.55
C GLU A 157 11.55 -1.64 -9.18
N PHE A 158 10.75 -2.19 -8.27
CA PHE A 158 10.80 -3.60 -7.88
C PHE A 158 9.94 -4.48 -8.79
N TRP A 159 8.95 -3.91 -9.47
CA TRP A 159 8.02 -4.63 -10.33
C TRP A 159 8.66 -4.93 -11.69
N ASP A 160 8.50 -6.16 -12.17
CA ASP A 160 8.87 -6.58 -13.53
C ASP A 160 7.96 -6.06 -14.66
N LEU A 161 6.99 -5.20 -14.31
CA LEU A 161 5.97 -4.61 -15.18
C LEU A 161 5.07 -5.63 -15.90
N GLN A 162 4.95 -6.84 -15.34
CA GLN A 162 4.03 -7.86 -15.84
C GLN A 162 2.94 -8.18 -14.82
N GLN A 163 1.78 -8.56 -15.33
CA GLN A 163 0.69 -9.12 -14.54
C GLN A 163 0.58 -10.62 -14.82
N TYR A 164 0.26 -11.36 -13.77
CA TYR A 164 0.20 -12.81 -13.78
C TYR A 164 -1.12 -13.27 -13.18
N HIS A 165 -1.62 -14.41 -13.63
CA HIS A 165 -2.72 -15.06 -12.91
C HIS A 165 -2.29 -15.43 -11.48
N ILE A 166 -3.26 -15.56 -10.58
CA ILE A 166 -2.98 -15.93 -9.19
C ILE A 166 -2.52 -17.40 -9.11
N THR A 167 -3.13 -18.25 -9.93
CA THR A 167 -2.86 -19.69 -10.00
C THR A 167 -3.02 -20.21 -11.42
N ASN A 168 -2.36 -21.34 -11.71
CA ASN A 168 -2.56 -22.07 -12.97
C ASN A 168 -3.75 -23.04 -12.90
N ASN A 169 -4.38 -23.19 -11.72
CA ASN A 169 -5.60 -23.97 -11.57
C ASN A 169 -6.76 -23.20 -12.21
N PHE A 170 -7.17 -23.65 -13.41
CA PHE A 170 -8.25 -23.03 -14.17
C PHE A 170 -9.55 -22.90 -13.38
N THR A 171 -9.94 -23.93 -12.63
CA THR A 171 -11.17 -23.92 -11.82
C THR A 171 -11.11 -22.84 -10.74
N ALA A 172 -9.98 -22.73 -10.03
CA ALA A 172 -9.80 -21.71 -9.01
C ALA A 172 -9.76 -20.29 -9.62
N MET A 173 -9.06 -20.09 -10.75
CA MET A 173 -9.07 -18.81 -11.44
C MET A 173 -10.47 -18.44 -11.95
N HIS A 174 -11.18 -19.38 -12.57
CA HIS A 174 -12.55 -19.16 -13.04
C HIS A 174 -13.47 -18.73 -11.90
N HIS A 175 -13.34 -19.38 -10.73
CA HIS A 175 -14.07 -19.00 -9.53
C HIS A 175 -13.73 -17.59 -9.05
N LEU A 176 -12.45 -17.22 -9.02
CA LEU A 176 -12.05 -15.87 -8.62
C LEU A 176 -12.53 -14.81 -9.63
N HIS A 177 -12.56 -15.13 -10.92
CA HIS A 177 -13.10 -14.25 -11.96
C HIS A 177 -14.62 -14.12 -11.93
N SER A 178 -15.34 -15.08 -11.35
CA SER A 178 -16.81 -15.04 -11.27
C SER A 178 -17.33 -14.32 -10.03
N LEU A 179 -16.44 -13.82 -9.15
CA LEU A 179 -16.83 -13.03 -7.98
C LEU A 179 -17.57 -11.75 -8.41
N PRO A 180 -18.64 -11.34 -7.69
CA PRO A 180 -19.33 -10.10 -7.97
C PRO A 180 -18.41 -8.88 -7.83
N GLY A 181 -18.48 -7.99 -8.84
CA GLY A 181 -17.73 -6.73 -8.88
C GLY A 181 -16.92 -6.57 -10.17
N TYR A 182 -16.19 -5.47 -10.27
CA TYR A 182 -15.29 -5.20 -11.39
C TYR A 182 -13.86 -5.41 -10.93
N GLY A 183 -13.13 -6.41 -11.40
CA GLY A 183 -11.72 -6.54 -11.06
C GLY A 183 -11.18 -7.92 -11.36
N GLU A 184 -10.03 -7.98 -12.00
CA GLU A 184 -9.42 -9.26 -12.36
C GLU A 184 -8.46 -9.71 -11.26
N PRO A 185 -8.62 -10.94 -10.73
CA PRO A 185 -7.66 -11.52 -9.80
C PRO A 185 -6.32 -11.68 -10.49
N ASN A 186 -5.29 -10.98 -10.01
CA ASN A 186 -3.96 -11.05 -10.58
C ASN A 186 -2.87 -10.84 -9.54
N CYS A 187 -1.64 -11.15 -9.93
CA CYS A 187 -0.44 -10.88 -9.17
C CYS A 187 0.57 -10.11 -10.01
N ILE A 188 1.44 -9.38 -9.33
CA ILE A 188 2.67 -8.84 -9.89
C ILE A 188 3.88 -9.43 -9.17
N HIS A 189 4.99 -9.57 -9.89
CA HIS A 189 6.22 -10.10 -9.33
C HIS A 189 7.17 -8.97 -8.98
N MET A 190 7.78 -9.11 -7.80
CA MET A 190 8.76 -8.18 -7.29
C MET A 190 10.14 -8.81 -7.26
N VAL A 191 11.14 -7.96 -7.40
CA VAL A 191 12.51 -8.20 -7.00
C VAL A 191 12.58 -8.80 -5.58
N GLY A 192 13.59 -9.65 -5.35
CA GLY A 192 13.76 -10.33 -4.05
C GLY A 192 12.72 -11.44 -3.82
N GLY A 193 11.97 -11.81 -4.86
CA GLY A 193 11.00 -12.90 -4.79
C GLY A 193 9.69 -12.60 -4.13
N GLY A 194 9.45 -11.31 -3.87
CA GLY A 194 8.17 -10.84 -3.41
C GLY A 194 7.10 -10.96 -4.50
N ARG A 195 5.84 -10.99 -4.10
CA ARG A 195 4.68 -10.84 -4.97
C ARG A 195 3.69 -9.90 -4.32
N MET A 196 2.86 -9.24 -5.11
CA MET A 196 1.61 -8.67 -4.61
C MET A 196 0.47 -9.22 -5.45
N CYS A 197 -0.52 -9.79 -4.80
CA CYS A 197 -1.70 -10.38 -5.42
C CYS A 197 -2.94 -9.62 -4.97
N GLN A 198 -3.85 -9.36 -5.91
CA GLN A 198 -5.11 -8.68 -5.64
C GLN A 198 -6.31 -9.58 -5.95
N ILE A 199 -7.31 -9.56 -5.09
CA ILE A 199 -8.62 -10.18 -5.34
C ILE A 199 -9.71 -9.18 -4.98
N HIS A 200 -10.63 -8.92 -5.91
CA HIS A 200 -11.74 -8.03 -5.64
C HIS A 200 -12.90 -8.78 -4.98
N ALA A 201 -13.21 -8.42 -3.75
CA ALA A 201 -14.30 -9.00 -2.95
C ALA A 201 -15.00 -7.86 -2.20
N ILE A 202 -16.09 -7.34 -2.77
CA ILE A 202 -16.71 -6.09 -2.33
C ILE A 202 -17.48 -6.19 -0.99
N GLN A 203 -17.88 -7.38 -0.58
CA GLN A 203 -18.74 -7.60 0.59
C GLN A 203 -18.23 -8.75 1.44
N GLY A 204 -18.64 -8.77 2.72
CA GLY A 204 -18.09 -9.67 3.73
C GLY A 204 -18.46 -11.14 3.51
N ASP A 205 -19.65 -11.41 2.97
CA ASP A 205 -20.09 -12.78 2.63
C ASP A 205 -19.14 -13.46 1.63
N LEU A 206 -18.49 -12.70 0.74
CA LEU A 206 -17.58 -13.24 -0.27
C LEU A 206 -16.28 -13.82 0.33
N PHE A 207 -15.92 -13.47 1.58
CA PHE A 207 -14.64 -13.87 2.15
C PHE A 207 -14.63 -15.32 2.67
N VAL A 208 -15.67 -15.73 3.40
CA VAL A 208 -15.69 -17.02 4.11
C VAL A 208 -16.84 -17.90 3.65
N ASN A 209 -18.08 -17.44 3.83
CA ASN A 209 -19.28 -18.22 3.56
C ASN A 209 -20.20 -17.44 2.63
N THR A 210 -20.16 -17.78 1.33
CA THR A 210 -20.94 -17.10 0.31
C THR A 210 -21.95 -18.06 -0.32
N THR A 211 -23.16 -17.54 -0.57
CA THR A 211 -24.16 -18.20 -1.43
C THR A 211 -24.05 -17.75 -2.89
N ARG A 212 -23.21 -16.76 -3.17
CA ARG A 212 -23.04 -16.14 -4.49
C ARG A 212 -21.90 -16.74 -5.31
N ALA A 213 -21.13 -17.63 -4.72
CA ALA A 213 -20.10 -18.41 -5.38
C ALA A 213 -20.02 -19.81 -4.77
N VAL A 214 -19.32 -20.73 -5.44
CA VAL A 214 -19.04 -22.11 -4.96
C VAL A 214 -18.30 -22.16 -3.61
N SER A 215 -17.53 -21.12 -3.25
CA SER A 215 -16.67 -21.05 -2.08
C SER A 215 -16.32 -19.60 -1.78
N GLY A 216 -16.08 -19.27 -0.50
CA GLY A 216 -15.51 -17.98 -0.13
C GLY A 216 -14.06 -17.84 -0.62
N VAL A 217 -13.60 -16.60 -0.79
CA VAL A 217 -12.24 -16.30 -1.25
C VAL A 217 -11.18 -16.91 -0.34
N LEU A 218 -11.33 -16.78 0.99
CA LEU A 218 -10.31 -17.22 1.95
C LEU A 218 -10.18 -18.74 2.01
N PRO A 219 -11.26 -19.55 2.15
CA PRO A 219 -11.16 -21.00 2.00
C PRO A 219 -10.50 -21.39 0.67
N LEU A 220 -10.92 -20.76 -0.44
CA LEU A 220 -10.37 -21.08 -1.75
C LEU A 220 -8.85 -20.89 -1.81
N ILE A 221 -8.30 -19.76 -1.35
CA ILE A 221 -6.86 -19.49 -1.50
C ILE A 221 -6.01 -20.09 -0.37
N MET A 222 -6.52 -20.17 0.85
CA MET A 222 -5.75 -20.61 2.02
C MET A 222 -5.79 -22.14 2.18
N ASP A 223 -6.91 -22.79 1.88
CA ASP A 223 -7.04 -24.23 2.05
C ASP A 223 -6.55 -25.02 0.80
N SER A 224 -6.50 -24.38 -0.38
CA SER A 224 -5.90 -24.99 -1.59
C SER A 224 -4.39 -24.81 -1.71
N GLY A 225 -3.75 -24.12 -0.74
CA GLY A 225 -2.30 -23.94 -0.71
C GLY A 225 -1.76 -22.85 -1.65
N LEU A 226 -2.60 -21.93 -2.14
CA LEU A 226 -2.13 -20.76 -2.89
C LEU A 226 -1.41 -19.76 -1.99
N VAL A 227 -1.87 -19.63 -0.73
CA VAL A 227 -1.26 -18.79 0.29
C VAL A 227 -0.24 -19.61 1.09
N ALA A 228 0.98 -19.08 1.23
CA ALA A 228 1.99 -19.64 2.12
C ALA A 228 1.78 -19.17 3.57
N ALA A 229 2.28 -19.93 4.56
CA ALA A 229 2.19 -19.57 5.98
C ALA A 229 2.80 -18.18 6.28
N ASP A 230 3.87 -17.84 5.57
CA ASP A 230 4.61 -16.59 5.69
C ASP A 230 4.05 -15.44 4.84
N ASP A 231 2.99 -15.67 4.06
CA ASP A 231 2.39 -14.59 3.28
C ASP A 231 1.66 -13.58 4.18
N VAL A 232 1.59 -12.34 3.71
CA VAL A 232 0.87 -11.25 4.36
C VAL A 232 -0.48 -11.09 3.68
N ILE A 233 -1.57 -11.09 4.44
CA ILE A 233 -2.93 -10.94 3.91
C ILE A 233 -3.56 -9.69 4.53
N VAL A 234 -3.96 -8.74 3.70
CA VAL A 234 -4.68 -7.52 4.08
C VAL A 234 -6.09 -7.59 3.50
N LEU A 235 -7.08 -7.63 4.40
CA LEU A 235 -8.48 -7.74 4.09
C LEU A 235 -9.19 -6.40 4.27
N ASN A 236 -10.15 -6.08 3.41
CA ASN A 236 -11.04 -4.95 3.63
C ASN A 236 -12.41 -5.20 3.01
N PHE A 237 -13.45 -5.01 3.79
CA PHE A 237 -14.80 -4.82 3.29
C PHE A 237 -15.51 -3.88 4.27
N GLY A 238 -16.10 -2.82 3.76
CA GLY A 238 -16.87 -1.91 4.62
C GLY A 238 -17.58 -0.84 3.84
N LEU A 239 -16.99 -0.35 2.76
CA LEU A 239 -17.56 0.71 1.95
C LEU A 239 -18.93 0.32 1.37
N TRP A 240 -19.10 -0.95 1.00
CA TRP A 240 -20.34 -1.50 0.42
C TRP A 240 -21.37 -1.94 1.47
N HIS A 241 -21.11 -1.70 2.74
CA HIS A 241 -22.08 -1.93 3.82
C HIS A 241 -22.67 -0.58 4.24
N GLY A 242 -23.88 -0.29 3.77
CA GLY A 242 -24.69 0.81 4.28
C GLY A 242 -25.27 0.49 5.66
N GLU A 243 -25.80 1.49 6.37
CA GLU A 243 -26.34 1.30 7.71
C GLU A 243 -27.48 0.27 7.77
N VAL A 244 -28.33 0.22 6.75
CA VAL A 244 -29.43 -0.75 6.63
C VAL A 244 -28.93 -2.21 6.65
N VAL A 245 -27.70 -2.46 6.16
CA VAL A 245 -27.09 -3.79 6.12
C VAL A 245 -26.05 -4.01 7.22
N ARG A 246 -25.99 -3.13 8.23
CA ARG A 246 -25.11 -3.29 9.40
C ARG A 246 -25.24 -4.66 10.09
N PRO A 247 -26.44 -5.27 10.26
CA PRO A 247 -26.53 -6.62 10.84
C PRO A 247 -25.76 -7.67 10.03
N ALA A 248 -25.82 -7.61 8.69
CA ALA A 248 -25.06 -8.49 7.82
C ALA A 248 -23.55 -8.22 7.94
N TYR A 249 -23.14 -6.94 7.99
CA TYR A 249 -21.75 -6.57 8.23
C TYR A 249 -21.19 -7.19 9.52
N VAL A 250 -21.90 -7.02 10.63
CA VAL A 250 -21.55 -7.59 11.94
C VAL A 250 -21.45 -9.12 11.88
N GLN A 251 -22.42 -9.78 11.22
CA GLN A 251 -22.36 -11.22 11.00
C GLN A 251 -21.09 -11.63 10.24
N HIS A 252 -20.76 -10.95 9.15
CA HIS A 252 -19.58 -11.25 8.34
C HIS A 252 -18.27 -10.99 9.09
N LEU A 253 -18.21 -9.99 9.98
CA LEU A 253 -17.07 -9.80 10.87
C LEU A 253 -16.89 -11.00 11.83
N HIS A 254 -17.98 -11.54 12.38
CA HIS A 254 -17.89 -12.76 13.20
C HIS A 254 -17.50 -14.00 12.40
N GLU A 255 -17.97 -14.15 11.16
CA GLU A 255 -17.58 -15.22 10.25
C GLU A 255 -16.07 -15.14 9.93
N LEU A 256 -15.58 -13.95 9.57
CA LEU A 256 -14.17 -13.70 9.34
C LEU A 256 -13.33 -13.97 10.61
N GLY A 257 -13.77 -13.44 11.76
CA GLY A 257 -13.07 -13.59 13.02
C GLY A 257 -12.92 -15.06 13.46
N ARG A 258 -13.99 -15.86 13.33
CA ARG A 258 -13.93 -17.31 13.58
C ARG A 258 -12.99 -18.02 12.61
N PHE A 259 -13.05 -17.67 11.32
CA PHE A 259 -12.18 -18.25 10.30
C PHE A 259 -10.70 -17.96 10.56
N TYR A 260 -10.37 -16.72 10.97
CA TYR A 260 -9.02 -16.34 11.37
C TYR A 260 -8.58 -17.06 12.65
N ALA A 261 -9.40 -17.07 13.69
CA ALA A 261 -9.06 -17.71 14.96
C ALA A 261 -8.69 -19.19 14.78
N SER A 262 -9.34 -19.90 13.86
CA SER A 262 -9.03 -21.31 13.57
C SER A 262 -7.78 -21.53 12.70
N ARG A 263 -7.16 -20.46 12.18
CA ARG A 263 -6.06 -20.53 11.19
C ARG A 263 -4.84 -19.66 11.54
N ARG A 264 -4.95 -18.78 12.53
CA ARG A 264 -3.89 -17.80 12.88
C ARG A 264 -2.54 -18.42 13.22
N ASP A 265 -2.54 -19.65 13.72
CA ASP A 265 -1.28 -20.37 14.02
C ASP A 265 -0.55 -20.78 12.73
N LYS A 266 -1.29 -21.03 11.64
CA LYS A 266 -0.73 -21.35 10.32
C LYS A 266 -0.49 -20.09 9.48
N PHE A 267 -1.31 -19.06 9.66
CA PHE A 267 -1.24 -17.80 8.91
C PHE A 267 -1.26 -16.61 9.88
N PRO A 268 -0.12 -16.29 10.52
CA PRO A 268 -0.06 -15.28 11.58
C PRO A 268 -0.18 -13.83 11.08
N HIS A 269 -0.06 -13.62 9.76
CA HIS A 269 0.01 -12.30 9.15
C HIS A 269 -1.27 -11.96 8.37
N VAL A 270 -2.43 -12.14 9.01
CA VAL A 270 -3.74 -11.73 8.49
C VAL A 270 -4.18 -10.46 9.21
N PHE A 271 -4.40 -9.40 8.43
CA PHE A 271 -4.75 -8.07 8.89
C PHE A 271 -6.08 -7.63 8.30
N PHE A 272 -6.84 -6.84 9.05
CA PHE A 272 -8.02 -6.14 8.53
C PHE A 272 -7.73 -4.64 8.44
N MET A 273 -7.76 -4.10 7.23
CA MET A 273 -7.66 -2.66 7.01
C MET A 273 -8.96 -1.99 7.37
N GLU A 274 -8.90 -1.00 8.26
CA GLU A 274 -10.06 -0.18 8.62
C GLU A 274 -10.66 0.48 7.38
N THR A 275 -11.97 0.71 7.38
CA THR A 275 -12.65 1.42 6.29
C THR A 275 -12.26 2.89 6.36
N PRO A 276 -11.62 3.48 5.34
CA PRO A 276 -11.27 4.90 5.33
C PRO A 276 -12.52 5.79 5.38
N LYS A 277 -12.35 7.03 5.83
CA LYS A 277 -13.44 7.99 5.98
C LYS A 277 -13.95 8.46 4.63
N GLN A 278 -15.27 8.65 4.51
CA GLN A 278 -15.93 9.36 3.42
C GLN A 278 -16.23 10.81 3.84
N HIS A 279 -16.43 11.72 2.89
CA HIS A 279 -16.60 13.16 3.20
C HIS A 279 -17.76 13.83 2.46
N PHE A 280 -18.93 13.22 2.41
CA PHE A 280 -20.11 13.83 1.78
C PHE A 280 -20.63 15.01 2.60
N ALA A 281 -20.52 16.23 2.08
CA ALA A 281 -20.91 17.45 2.79
C ALA A 281 -22.42 17.51 3.14
N GLY A 282 -23.26 16.76 2.42
CA GLY A 282 -24.69 16.63 2.70
C GLY A 282 -25.04 15.67 3.84
N ALA A 283 -24.07 14.93 4.37
CA ALA A 283 -24.24 14.00 5.49
C ALA A 283 -23.54 14.56 6.74
N ARG A 284 -24.22 14.51 7.89
CA ARG A 284 -23.66 15.07 9.15
C ARG A 284 -22.41 14.33 9.60
N ASP A 285 -22.39 13.01 9.42
CA ASP A 285 -21.22 12.19 9.73
C ASP A 285 -20.20 12.16 8.58
N GLY A 286 -20.55 12.65 7.38
CA GLY A 286 -19.73 12.59 6.17
C GLY A 286 -19.82 11.27 5.39
N ASP A 287 -20.58 10.27 5.85
CA ASP A 287 -20.72 9.00 5.13
C ASP A 287 -21.80 9.05 4.05
N PHE A 288 -21.68 8.17 3.05
CA PHE A 288 -22.73 8.02 2.04
C PHE A 288 -24.00 7.45 2.70
N GLN A 289 -25.13 8.12 2.49
CA GLN A 289 -26.39 7.73 3.12
C GLN A 289 -27.19 6.78 2.22
N THR A 290 -27.71 5.69 2.79
CA THR A 290 -28.32 4.60 1.99
C THR A 290 -29.61 5.06 1.31
N GLU A 291 -30.35 5.99 1.93
CA GLU A 291 -31.52 6.63 1.35
C GLU A 291 -31.22 7.44 0.09
N TRP A 292 -29.96 7.80 -0.18
CA TRP A 292 -29.60 8.45 -1.45
C TRP A 292 -29.65 7.49 -2.64
N LEU A 293 -29.68 6.18 -2.42
CA LEU A 293 -29.81 5.19 -3.50
C LEU A 293 -31.18 5.22 -4.19
N SER A 294 -32.21 5.73 -3.52
CA SER A 294 -33.56 5.92 -4.07
C SER A 294 -33.77 7.34 -4.62
N ASP A 295 -32.91 8.30 -4.30
CA ASP A 295 -32.96 9.67 -4.80
C ASP A 295 -32.25 9.75 -6.18
N PRO A 296 -32.95 10.03 -7.29
CA PRO A 296 -32.33 10.04 -8.62
C PRO A 296 -31.26 11.13 -8.80
N VAL A 297 -31.31 12.19 -8.00
CA VAL A 297 -30.35 13.30 -8.02
C VAL A 297 -29.15 12.98 -7.12
N LYS A 298 -29.37 12.43 -5.92
CA LYS A 298 -28.26 12.13 -4.98
C LYS A 298 -27.58 10.79 -5.23
N LYS A 299 -28.21 9.87 -5.96
CA LYS A 299 -27.62 8.55 -6.27
C LYS A 299 -26.40 8.65 -7.18
N LYS A 300 -26.35 9.65 -8.05
CA LYS A 300 -25.33 9.83 -9.08
C LYS A 300 -24.83 11.25 -8.92
N GLY A 301 -23.53 11.43 -8.69
CA GLY A 301 -22.91 12.75 -8.49
C GLY A 301 -23.19 13.77 -9.61
N PRO A 302 -22.57 14.96 -9.56
CA PRO A 302 -21.40 15.27 -8.74
C PRO A 302 -21.76 15.47 -7.27
N TYR A 303 -20.90 14.96 -6.39
CA TYR A 303 -21.01 15.18 -4.95
C TYR A 303 -20.21 16.42 -4.53
N THR A 304 -20.63 17.03 -3.42
CA THR A 304 -19.82 18.03 -2.72
C THR A 304 -19.12 17.35 -1.56
N CYS A 305 -17.80 17.36 -1.56
CA CYS A 305 -17.01 16.85 -0.44
C CYS A 305 -16.70 17.96 0.57
N GLY A 306 -16.67 17.65 1.85
CA GLY A 306 -16.46 18.64 2.91
C GLY A 306 -15.95 18.04 4.21
N PRO A 307 -15.33 18.85 5.09
CA PRO A 307 -14.86 18.36 6.38
C PRO A 307 -16.04 17.87 7.23
N VAL A 308 -15.80 16.89 8.09
CA VAL A 308 -16.81 16.45 9.07
C VAL A 308 -16.87 17.46 10.21
N ALA A 309 -18.05 18.05 10.41
CA ALA A 309 -18.26 19.09 11.40
C ALA A 309 -17.91 18.59 12.82
N GLY A 310 -17.17 19.39 13.57
CA GLY A 310 -16.84 19.13 14.97
C GLY A 310 -15.82 18.01 15.20
N VAL A 311 -15.16 17.49 14.17
CA VAL A 311 -14.08 16.49 14.34
C VAL A 311 -12.75 17.12 13.97
N ARG A 312 -11.73 16.89 14.81
CA ARG A 312 -10.37 17.36 14.58
C ARG A 312 -9.38 16.20 14.62
N TYR A 313 -8.51 16.14 13.62
CA TYR A 313 -7.31 15.31 13.62
C TYR A 313 -6.20 16.04 14.35
N ASN A 314 -5.72 15.45 15.44
CA ASN A 314 -4.74 16.06 16.32
C ASN A 314 -3.31 15.77 15.84
N GLY A 315 -2.34 16.55 16.32
CA GLY A 315 -0.93 16.40 15.93
C GLY A 315 -0.33 15.03 16.28
N ASP A 316 -0.91 14.30 17.23
CA ASP A 316 -0.46 12.96 17.66
C ASP A 316 -1.12 11.80 16.90
N GLY A 317 -1.99 12.08 15.93
CA GLY A 317 -2.73 11.07 15.19
C GLY A 317 -4.08 10.67 15.79
N SER A 318 -4.45 11.23 16.94
CA SER A 318 -5.77 10.99 17.55
C SER A 318 -6.86 11.85 16.90
N LEU A 319 -8.12 11.44 17.05
CA LEU A 319 -9.28 12.24 16.70
C LEU A 319 -9.93 12.79 17.96
N SER A 320 -10.35 14.06 17.92
CA SER A 320 -11.17 14.68 18.97
C SER A 320 -12.49 15.19 18.41
N ALA A 321 -13.53 15.15 19.24
CA ALA A 321 -14.83 15.73 18.95
C ALA A 321 -15.00 17.07 19.69
N SER A 322 -15.67 18.04 19.06
CA SER A 322 -15.96 19.34 19.66
C SER A 322 -17.21 19.28 20.52
N GLY A 323 -17.07 19.58 21.82
CA GLY A 323 -18.19 19.62 22.76
C GLY A 323 -18.91 18.27 22.87
N ASP A 324 -20.20 18.32 23.21
CA ASP A 324 -21.04 17.13 23.41
C ASP A 324 -21.77 16.68 22.13
N ASP A 325 -21.22 16.94 20.92
CA ASP A 325 -21.83 16.49 19.67
C ASP A 325 -21.72 14.95 19.53
N PRO A 326 -22.84 14.20 19.58
CA PRO A 326 -22.81 12.75 19.51
C PRO A 326 -22.34 12.21 18.14
N VAL A 327 -22.58 12.95 17.06
CA VAL A 327 -22.12 12.55 15.71
C VAL A 327 -20.63 12.78 15.57
N ALA A 328 -20.12 13.93 16.03
CA ALA A 328 -18.68 14.16 16.06
C ALA A 328 -17.97 13.12 16.93
N SER A 329 -18.55 12.76 18.07
CA SER A 329 -18.03 11.70 18.95
C SER A 329 -18.02 10.33 18.26
N ALA A 330 -19.09 9.97 17.54
CA ALA A 330 -19.15 8.72 16.78
C ALA A 330 -18.12 8.68 15.64
N VAL A 331 -17.90 9.80 14.94
CA VAL A 331 -16.90 9.90 13.87
C VAL A 331 -15.50 9.84 14.45
N ALA A 332 -15.20 10.55 15.54
CA ALA A 332 -13.91 10.44 16.24
C ALA A 332 -13.65 9.00 16.74
N GLY A 333 -14.70 8.27 17.08
CA GLY A 333 -14.64 6.85 17.47
C GLY A 333 -14.43 5.86 16.32
N GLY A 334 -14.48 6.27 15.05
CA GLY A 334 -14.29 5.37 13.90
C GLY A 334 -15.51 5.16 12.99
N THR A 335 -16.64 5.80 13.29
CA THR A 335 -17.99 5.41 12.85
C THR A 335 -18.35 3.96 13.16
N TRP A 336 -19.59 3.56 12.91
CA TRP A 336 -20.08 2.23 13.27
C TRP A 336 -19.27 1.10 12.62
N ARG A 337 -18.77 1.28 11.38
CA ARG A 337 -18.00 0.25 10.67
C ARG A 337 -16.72 -0.12 11.42
N ASN A 338 -15.91 0.86 11.77
CA ASN A 338 -14.65 0.59 12.45
C ASN A 338 -14.84 0.31 13.94
N VAL A 339 -15.87 0.88 14.59
CA VAL A 339 -16.25 0.50 15.96
C VAL A 339 -16.57 -0.99 16.04
N ASP A 340 -17.42 -1.50 15.15
CA ASP A 340 -17.79 -2.92 15.11
C ASP A 340 -16.59 -3.79 14.71
N ALA A 341 -15.79 -3.39 13.72
CA ALA A 341 -14.59 -4.13 13.31
C ALA A 341 -13.56 -4.23 14.44
N ARG A 342 -13.33 -3.15 15.20
CA ARG A 342 -12.44 -3.12 16.37
C ARG A 342 -12.96 -4.06 17.47
N ALA A 343 -14.22 -3.90 17.85
CA ALA A 343 -14.83 -4.70 18.92
C ALA A 343 -14.83 -6.20 18.57
N ILE A 344 -15.18 -6.55 17.33
CA ILE A 344 -15.33 -7.94 16.93
C ILE A 344 -13.96 -8.55 16.57
N LEU A 345 -13.27 -8.01 15.58
CA LEU A 345 -12.05 -8.64 15.04
C LEU A 345 -10.86 -8.49 15.98
N ARG A 346 -10.57 -7.26 16.44
CA ARG A 346 -9.41 -6.99 17.31
C ARG A 346 -9.67 -7.49 18.73
N ASP A 347 -10.74 -7.02 19.36
CA ASP A 347 -10.97 -7.29 20.78
C ASP A 347 -11.56 -8.69 20.99
N GLY A 348 -12.41 -9.18 20.08
CA GLY A 348 -13.02 -10.50 20.17
C GLY A 348 -12.16 -11.66 19.65
N TYR A 349 -11.45 -11.48 18.53
CA TYR A 349 -10.69 -12.57 17.86
C TYR A 349 -9.17 -12.35 17.83
N GLY A 350 -8.66 -11.22 18.29
CA GLY A 350 -7.23 -10.91 18.28
C GLY A 350 -6.64 -10.72 16.88
N MET A 351 -7.46 -10.32 15.90
CA MET A 351 -6.97 -9.96 14.57
C MET A 351 -6.34 -8.58 14.61
N ARG A 352 -5.16 -8.43 14.01
CA ARG A 352 -4.49 -7.13 13.91
C ARG A 352 -5.19 -6.26 12.86
N LEU A 353 -5.31 -4.97 13.15
CA LEU A 353 -5.89 -4.00 12.22
C LEU A 353 -4.80 -3.18 11.53
N VAL A 354 -5.08 -2.70 10.33
CA VAL A 354 -4.32 -1.60 9.69
C VAL A 354 -5.13 -0.32 9.92
N PRO A 355 -4.77 0.53 10.91
CA PRO A 355 -5.63 1.60 11.42
C PRO A 355 -5.58 2.86 10.55
N VAL A 356 -6.04 2.76 9.30
CA VAL A 356 -5.97 3.87 8.33
C VAL A 356 -7.03 4.96 8.56
N TYR A 357 -8.07 4.69 9.35
CA TYR A 357 -9.24 5.57 9.46
C TYR A 357 -8.88 6.99 9.89
N ASN A 358 -8.15 7.16 11.00
CA ASN A 358 -7.83 8.49 11.55
C ASN A 358 -7.11 9.36 10.52
N THR A 359 -6.16 8.76 9.81
CA THR A 359 -5.33 9.41 8.77
C THR A 359 -6.12 9.89 7.57
N THR A 360 -7.43 9.60 7.49
CA THR A 360 -8.27 10.01 6.35
C THR A 360 -9.23 11.14 6.68
N VAL A 361 -9.54 11.38 7.97
CA VAL A 361 -10.56 12.36 8.41
C VAL A 361 -10.23 13.81 8.02
N ALA A 362 -8.94 14.18 8.00
CA ALA A 362 -8.52 15.52 7.62
C ALA A 362 -8.48 15.75 6.09
N PHE A 363 -8.59 14.68 5.29
CA PHE A 363 -8.25 14.70 3.86
C PHE A 363 -9.47 14.77 2.94
N TRP A 364 -10.52 15.47 3.37
CA TRP A 364 -11.81 15.61 2.68
C TRP A 364 -11.73 16.23 1.28
N ASN A 365 -10.67 16.97 0.99
CA ASN A 365 -10.45 17.67 -0.28
C ASN A 365 -9.57 16.88 -1.27
N MET A 366 -9.30 15.60 -0.98
CA MET A 366 -8.40 14.75 -1.79
C MET A 366 -9.13 13.61 -2.50
N HIS A 367 -10.44 13.74 -2.62
CA HIS A 367 -11.22 12.78 -3.38
C HIS A 367 -11.04 12.96 -4.88
N ARG A 368 -11.26 11.87 -5.63
CA ARG A 368 -11.15 11.90 -7.10
C ARG A 368 -12.45 12.32 -7.75
N SER A 369 -12.36 12.54 -9.06
CA SER A 369 -13.53 12.56 -9.92
C SER A 369 -13.76 11.20 -10.55
N ASN A 370 -14.97 10.96 -11.04
CA ASN A 370 -15.32 9.86 -11.91
C ASN A 370 -16.19 10.38 -13.07
N PHE A 371 -16.76 9.50 -13.87
CA PHE A 371 -17.59 9.89 -15.02
C PHE A 371 -18.86 10.69 -14.65
N ALA A 372 -19.28 10.65 -13.39
CA ALA A 372 -20.37 11.43 -12.83
C ALA A 372 -19.89 12.69 -12.07
N GLY A 373 -18.61 13.07 -12.20
CA GLY A 373 -18.01 14.22 -11.51
C GLY A 373 -17.35 13.83 -10.19
N THR A 374 -17.22 14.78 -9.27
CA THR A 374 -16.58 14.56 -7.96
C THR A 374 -17.29 13.44 -7.19
N GLU A 375 -16.53 12.50 -6.65
CA GLU A 375 -17.02 11.50 -5.70
C GLU A 375 -16.33 11.65 -4.35
N CYS A 376 -16.96 11.27 -3.24
CA CYS A 376 -16.44 11.55 -1.88
C CYS A 376 -16.13 10.28 -1.08
N SER A 377 -15.93 9.15 -1.77
CA SER A 377 -15.62 7.86 -1.15
C SER A 377 -14.18 7.43 -1.39
N HIS A 378 -13.69 7.59 -2.62
CA HIS A 378 -12.35 7.20 -3.01
C HIS A 378 -11.45 8.40 -3.15
N TYR A 379 -10.15 8.15 -3.20
CA TYR A 379 -9.16 9.20 -3.20
C TYR A 379 -8.51 9.33 -4.57
N CYS A 380 -8.07 10.53 -4.90
CA CYS A 380 -7.24 10.72 -6.09
C CYS A 380 -5.84 10.15 -5.84
N HIS A 381 -5.07 9.98 -6.90
CA HIS A 381 -3.73 9.42 -6.83
C HIS A 381 -2.71 10.36 -7.49
N PRO A 382 -1.56 10.66 -6.85
CA PRO A 382 -1.19 10.30 -5.47
C PRO A 382 -1.81 11.23 -4.41
N SER A 383 -2.41 10.67 -3.35
CA SER A 383 -2.87 11.40 -2.15
C SER A 383 -2.92 10.51 -0.88
N VAL A 384 -4.10 10.23 -0.34
CA VAL A 384 -4.35 9.50 0.91
C VAL A 384 -3.98 8.01 0.82
N PRO A 385 -4.18 7.30 -0.31
CA PRO A 385 -3.80 5.89 -0.41
C PRO A 385 -2.32 5.61 -0.15
N GLN A 386 -1.46 6.60 -0.39
CA GLN A 386 -0.06 6.57 -0.02
C GLN A 386 0.14 6.48 1.51
N LEU A 387 -0.63 7.24 2.29
CA LEU A 387 -0.59 7.18 3.75
C LEU A 387 -0.97 5.79 4.26
N TRP A 388 -1.86 5.08 3.57
CA TRP A 388 -2.20 3.71 3.94
C TRP A 388 -1.01 2.75 3.80
N LEU A 389 -0.10 2.97 2.84
CA LEU A 389 1.13 2.20 2.74
C LEU A 389 2.06 2.45 3.92
N TRP A 390 2.14 3.69 4.40
CA TRP A 390 2.90 4.01 5.60
C TRP A 390 2.30 3.33 6.84
N VAL A 391 0.98 3.42 7.02
CA VAL A 391 0.28 2.75 8.13
C VAL A 391 0.45 1.22 8.04
N LEU A 392 0.38 0.66 6.83
CA LEU A 392 0.67 -0.76 6.60
C LEU A 392 2.10 -1.10 6.97
N HIS A 393 3.09 -0.35 6.50
CA HIS A 393 4.50 -0.55 6.84
C HIS A 393 4.74 -0.57 8.36
N ARG A 394 4.17 0.39 9.09
CA ARG A 394 4.24 0.40 10.57
C ARG A 394 3.56 -0.82 11.18
N THR A 395 2.37 -1.18 10.69
CA THR A 395 1.62 -2.35 11.16
C THR A 395 2.39 -3.66 10.94
N LEU A 396 3.09 -3.79 9.80
CA LEU A 396 3.96 -4.92 9.49
C LEU A 396 5.19 -4.96 10.41
N ALA A 397 5.80 -3.81 10.68
CA ALA A 397 6.94 -3.70 11.60
C ALA A 397 6.54 -4.12 13.03
N ASP A 398 5.45 -3.56 13.55
CA ASP A 398 4.90 -3.89 14.87
C ASP A 398 4.48 -5.36 14.96
N ALA A 399 4.11 -5.96 13.83
CA ALA A 399 3.77 -7.37 13.71
C ALA A 399 4.99 -8.31 13.66
N GLY A 400 6.21 -7.77 13.58
CA GLY A 400 7.45 -8.54 13.41
C GLY A 400 7.63 -9.13 12.00
N VAL A 401 6.94 -8.58 10.99
CA VAL A 401 7.09 -9.02 9.60
C VAL A 401 8.42 -8.52 9.06
N VAL A 402 9.29 -9.46 8.75
CA VAL A 402 10.63 -9.21 8.17
C VAL A 402 10.79 -9.98 6.86
N ALA A 403 11.74 -9.58 6.02
CA ALA A 403 12.11 -10.30 4.81
C ALA A 403 12.37 -11.79 5.11
N LEU A 404 11.91 -12.66 4.22
CA LEU A 404 12.31 -14.07 4.26
C LEU A 404 13.74 -14.21 3.75
N PRO A 405 14.50 -15.23 4.21
CA PRO A 405 15.79 -15.56 3.62
C PRO A 405 15.66 -15.73 2.10
N ALA A 406 16.67 -15.26 1.36
CA ALA A 406 16.77 -15.52 -0.06
C ALA A 406 16.70 -17.05 -0.27
N LYS A 407 15.78 -17.51 -1.11
CA LYS A 407 15.68 -18.93 -1.42
C LYS A 407 16.74 -19.27 -2.46
N ASP A 408 17.66 -20.17 -2.11
CA ASP A 408 18.59 -20.77 -3.07
C ASP A 408 17.76 -21.59 -4.07
N GLY A 409 17.54 -21.05 -5.27
CA GLY A 409 16.71 -21.71 -6.27
C GLY A 409 16.67 -20.97 -7.61
N PRO A 410 16.23 -21.66 -8.68
CA PRO A 410 16.10 -21.04 -10.00
C PRO A 410 15.15 -19.82 -9.93
N PRO A 411 15.37 -18.79 -10.77
CA PRO A 411 14.63 -17.54 -10.73
C PRO A 411 13.11 -17.78 -10.78
N HIS A 412 12.38 -16.97 -10.00
CA HIS A 412 10.98 -17.03 -9.55
C HIS A 412 9.86 -17.60 -10.44
N ARG A 413 10.11 -17.90 -11.71
CA ARG A 413 9.13 -18.42 -12.68
C ARG A 413 8.63 -19.84 -12.40
N SER A 414 9.10 -20.52 -11.35
CA SER A 414 8.65 -21.85 -10.96
C SER A 414 7.56 -21.86 -9.87
N ARG A 415 7.12 -20.70 -9.34
CA ARG A 415 5.95 -20.65 -8.43
C ARG A 415 4.65 -20.96 -9.22
N GLN A 416 3.69 -21.66 -8.62
CA GLN A 416 2.39 -21.91 -9.25
C GLN A 416 1.69 -20.57 -9.57
N GLY A 417 1.13 -20.42 -10.78
CA GLY A 417 0.44 -19.18 -11.21
C GLY A 417 1.19 -18.26 -12.17
N CYS A 418 2.34 -18.66 -12.75
CA CYS A 418 3.14 -17.77 -13.60
C CYS A 418 2.66 -17.59 -15.05
N ALA A 419 1.40 -17.90 -15.39
CA ALA A 419 0.87 -17.59 -16.71
C ALA A 419 0.73 -16.07 -16.87
N LEU A 420 1.44 -15.50 -17.86
CA LEU A 420 1.33 -14.09 -18.22
C LEU A 420 -0.06 -13.81 -18.78
N PHE A 421 -0.67 -12.75 -18.29
CA PHE A 421 -1.88 -12.19 -18.86
C PHE A 421 -1.64 -10.73 -19.17
N PHE A 422 -2.05 -10.31 -20.35
CA PHE A 422 -2.00 -8.92 -20.78
C PHE A 422 -3.37 -8.30 -20.56
N GLU A 423 -3.44 -7.16 -19.87
CA GLU A 423 -4.69 -6.39 -19.87
C GLU A 423 -5.06 -6.05 -21.32
N ARG A 424 -6.37 -6.04 -21.61
CA ARG A 424 -6.89 -5.58 -22.90
C ARG A 424 -6.24 -4.22 -23.20
N ASP A 425 -5.49 -4.15 -24.31
CA ASP A 425 -4.80 -2.97 -24.88
C ASP A 425 -3.27 -2.85 -24.62
N GLU A 426 -2.62 -3.82 -23.96
CA GLU A 426 -1.16 -3.79 -23.69
C GLU A 426 -0.26 -4.36 -24.82
N THR A 427 -0.83 -4.81 -25.95
CA THR A 427 -0.08 -5.43 -27.06
C THR A 427 0.90 -4.49 -27.78
N GLN A 428 0.89 -3.19 -27.46
CA GLN A 428 1.79 -2.18 -28.01
C GLN A 428 3.03 -1.87 -27.14
N LEU A 429 3.19 -2.50 -25.96
CA LEU A 429 4.14 -2.06 -24.92
C LEU A 429 5.58 -2.59 -25.05
N GLY A 430 5.91 -3.22 -26.19
CA GLY A 430 7.19 -3.90 -26.38
C GLY A 430 7.29 -5.19 -25.57
N LEU A 431 8.21 -6.07 -25.95
CA LEU A 431 8.36 -7.36 -25.27
C LEU A 431 8.85 -7.17 -23.83
N PRO A 432 8.22 -7.84 -22.84
CA PRO A 432 8.68 -7.81 -21.46
C PRO A 432 10.14 -8.27 -21.34
N LYS A 433 10.93 -7.59 -20.49
CA LYS A 433 12.31 -7.97 -20.20
C LYS A 433 12.37 -8.74 -18.87
N PRO A 434 13.17 -9.81 -18.77
CA PRO A 434 13.47 -10.44 -17.47
C PRO A 434 14.05 -9.43 -16.48
N VAL A 435 13.79 -9.62 -15.18
CA VAL A 435 14.27 -8.75 -14.09
C VAL A 435 15.80 -8.63 -14.11
N GLU A 436 16.50 -9.71 -14.44
CA GLU A 436 17.96 -9.75 -14.56
C GLU A 436 18.47 -8.78 -15.65
N LYS A 437 17.70 -8.63 -16.74
CA LYS A 437 18.01 -7.67 -17.79
C LYS A 437 17.72 -6.23 -17.35
N VAL A 438 16.71 -6.02 -16.49
CA VAL A 438 16.45 -4.71 -15.86
C VAL A 438 17.66 -4.28 -15.03
N TYR A 439 18.22 -5.18 -14.22
CA TYR A 439 19.43 -4.94 -13.44
C TYR A 439 20.63 -4.58 -14.31
N ALA A 440 20.93 -5.42 -15.30
CA ALA A 440 22.07 -5.18 -16.18
C ALA A 440 21.98 -3.82 -16.90
N GLU A 441 20.77 -3.40 -17.29
CA GLU A 441 20.53 -2.09 -17.92
C GLU A 441 20.69 -0.93 -16.93
N ALA A 442 20.24 -1.10 -15.68
CA ALA A 442 20.40 -0.10 -14.62
C ALA A 442 21.89 0.10 -14.27
N ASP A 443 22.63 -1.00 -14.08
CA ASP A 443 24.06 -0.97 -13.76
C ASP A 443 24.88 -0.33 -14.89
N ALA A 444 24.62 -0.73 -16.14
CA ALA A 444 25.31 -0.17 -17.29
C ALA A 444 25.10 1.35 -17.44
N ARG A 445 23.92 1.85 -17.09
CA ARG A 445 23.63 3.29 -17.10
C ARG A 445 24.27 4.03 -15.93
N ARG A 446 24.25 3.46 -14.72
CA ARG A 446 24.97 4.01 -13.56
C ARG A 446 26.44 4.18 -13.91
N GLU A 447 27.07 3.18 -14.52
CA GLU A 447 28.44 3.29 -15.01
C GLU A 447 28.61 4.42 -16.04
N ALA A 448 27.68 4.57 -16.98
CA ALA A 448 27.73 5.64 -17.98
C ALA A 448 27.64 7.04 -17.33
N THR A 449 26.70 7.26 -16.41
CA THR A 449 26.54 8.53 -15.68
C THR A 449 27.79 8.84 -14.85
N LEU A 450 28.35 7.85 -14.14
CA LEU A 450 29.60 8.03 -13.39
C LEU A 450 30.77 8.38 -14.32
N ARG A 451 30.83 7.79 -15.53
CA ARG A 451 31.84 8.15 -16.54
C ARG A 451 31.66 9.56 -17.06
N GLU A 452 30.45 10.05 -17.23
CA GLU A 452 30.17 11.42 -17.66
C GLU A 452 30.52 12.43 -16.57
N GLN A 453 30.02 12.21 -15.35
CA GLN A 453 30.24 13.11 -14.21
C GLN A 453 31.71 13.20 -13.77
N HIS A 454 32.43 12.08 -13.84
CA HIS A 454 33.82 12.00 -13.38
C HIS A 454 34.83 11.84 -14.51
N GLY A 455 34.50 12.24 -15.74
CA GLY A 455 35.19 11.83 -16.97
C GLY A 455 36.72 11.92 -17.01
N PHE A 456 37.37 12.82 -16.27
CA PHE A 456 38.83 12.83 -16.10
C PHE A 456 39.30 11.96 -14.92
N LEU A 457 38.70 12.11 -13.74
CA LEU A 457 39.06 11.39 -12.52
C LEU A 457 38.78 9.88 -12.61
N TRP A 458 37.68 9.49 -13.25
CA TRP A 458 37.31 8.09 -13.49
C TRP A 458 38.31 7.38 -14.40
N ARG A 459 38.78 8.07 -15.46
CA ARG A 459 39.86 7.55 -16.33
C ARG A 459 41.15 7.39 -15.56
N LEU A 460 41.48 8.32 -14.66
CA LEU A 460 42.66 8.22 -13.79
C LEU A 460 42.54 7.04 -12.82
N PHE A 461 41.38 6.88 -12.16
CA PHE A 461 41.12 5.81 -11.20
C PHE A 461 41.17 4.42 -11.85
N HIS A 462 40.65 4.27 -13.07
CA HIS A 462 40.71 3.00 -13.80
C HIS A 462 42.09 2.69 -14.38
N MET A 463 42.84 3.71 -14.83
CA MET A 463 44.23 3.53 -15.25
C MET A 463 45.12 3.13 -14.05
N LEU A 464 44.93 3.75 -12.89
CA LEU A 464 45.69 3.44 -11.67
C LEU A 464 45.26 2.10 -11.03
N GLY A 465 43.96 1.78 -11.07
CA GLY A 465 43.40 0.53 -10.52
C GLY A 465 43.75 -0.72 -11.34
N ARG A 466 43.81 -0.62 -12.67
CA ARG A 466 44.28 -1.73 -13.54
C ARG A 466 45.78 -2.00 -13.40
N GLY A 467 46.58 -0.99 -13.02
CA GLY A 467 48.01 -1.15 -12.74
C GLY A 467 48.32 -1.99 -11.49
N ARG A 468 47.47 -1.91 -10.45
CA ARG A 468 47.68 -2.66 -9.19
C ARG A 468 47.22 -4.11 -9.22
N ARG A 469 46.19 -4.47 -10.01
CA ARG A 469 45.75 -5.87 -10.11
C ARG A 469 46.68 -6.79 -10.92
N ARG A 470 47.66 -6.24 -11.65
CA ARG A 470 48.67 -7.04 -12.39
C ARG A 470 49.96 -7.34 -11.60
N ARG A 471 50.16 -6.84 -10.37
CA ARG A 471 51.38 -7.08 -9.57
C ARG A 471 51.24 -8.06 -8.39
N LEU A 472 50.09 -8.72 -8.23
CA LEU A 472 49.85 -9.71 -7.17
C LEU A 472 49.64 -11.15 -7.69
N GLN A 473 50.23 -11.46 -8.86
CA GLN A 473 50.56 -12.82 -9.27
C GLN A 473 52.08 -12.96 -9.35
N ILE A 474 52.76 -12.76 -8.22
CA ILE A 474 54.14 -13.25 -8.07
C ILE A 474 54.01 -14.67 -7.50
N ARG A 475 54.42 -15.65 -8.31
CA ARG A 475 54.58 -17.05 -7.89
C ARG A 475 55.50 -17.09 -6.67
N LEU A 476 55.02 -17.65 -5.57
CA LEU A 476 55.90 -18.22 -4.56
C LEU A 476 56.24 -19.66 -4.98
N PRO A 477 57.49 -20.12 -4.74
CA PRO A 477 57.96 -21.45 -5.13
C PRO A 477 57.19 -22.58 -4.44
#